data_AF-A0A946QBR3-F1
#
_entry.id   AF-A0A946QBR3-F1
#
_cell.length_a   1.000
_cell.length_b   1.000
_cell.length_c   1.000
_cell.angle_alpha   90.00
_cell.angle_beta   90.00
_cell.angle_gamma   90.00
#
_symmetry.space_group_name_H-M   'P 1'
#
loop_
_entity.id
_entity.type
_entity.pdbx_description
1 polymer ?
#
loop_
_entity_poly.entity_id
_entity_poly.type
_entity_poly.pdbx_seq_one_letter_code
_entity_poly.pdbx_strand_id
1 'polypeptide(L)'
;MDGLIEYGWFRSIALVLGGILSFFYSIFGNYGIAIILLTVLVRACLHPLSRKQVRGAQMMGFLKPQMKRIGDKYKDDPQKKSLKTQELFGKYGYNPLSGCLPVFFQMPIFFGLYRSIMVNTELRGEPLLDGLNWCANLAGPDMLVYWGEQSAIFINRGGFLGPYLNLLPMITVALFMLQQKIYAPPTTDDTQQMAQKMMKFMMLFMGIMFFRVASGLCIYFIASSTWGLLERKMLPKVSDPDAYLEALAEKQKNKKKKPGFMHRMAQMAEQQKRQQAKGGDNDRRKQLDNLKGNRRRRR
;
A
#
# COMPACT_ATOMS: atom_id res chain seq x y z
N MET A 1 -5.98 -6.86 -33.39
CA MET A 1 -6.91 -7.54 -32.45
C MET A 1 -7.02 -6.77 -31.12
N ASP A 2 -6.58 -5.51 -31.07
CA ASP A 2 -6.26 -4.78 -29.84
C ASP A 2 -7.46 -4.14 -29.13
N GLY A 3 -8.66 -4.26 -29.73
CA GLY A 3 -9.93 -3.78 -29.17
C GLY A 3 -10.77 -4.86 -28.48
N LEU A 4 -10.43 -6.15 -28.61
CA LEU A 4 -11.21 -7.28 -28.07
C LEU A 4 -10.71 -7.77 -26.71
N ILE A 5 -9.64 -7.16 -26.21
CA ILE A 5 -8.99 -7.55 -24.97
C ILE A 5 -9.45 -6.61 -23.86
N GLU A 6 -10.27 -7.13 -22.94
CA GLU A 6 -10.75 -6.36 -21.79
C GLU A 6 -9.69 -6.25 -20.69
N TYR A 7 -8.84 -5.22 -20.76
CA TYR A 7 -7.92 -4.91 -19.67
C TYR A 7 -8.60 -4.36 -18.40
N GLY A 8 -9.92 -4.09 -18.43
CA GLY A 8 -10.71 -3.59 -17.29
C GLY A 8 -10.39 -2.14 -16.89
N TRP A 9 -10.74 -1.75 -15.66
CA TRP A 9 -10.52 -0.39 -15.12
C TRP A 9 -9.04 0.06 -15.21
N PHE A 10 -8.09 -0.87 -15.17
CA PHE A 10 -6.65 -0.59 -15.16
C PHE A 10 -5.98 -0.67 -16.55
N ARG A 11 -6.75 -0.50 -17.64
CA ARG A 11 -6.25 -0.61 -19.03
C ARG A 11 -4.97 0.17 -19.29
N SER A 12 -4.91 1.45 -18.93
CA SER A 12 -3.73 2.27 -19.20
C SER A 12 -2.47 1.74 -18.52
N ILE A 13 -2.60 1.25 -17.28
CA ILE A 13 -1.50 0.67 -16.53
C ILE A 13 -1.08 -0.67 -17.16
N ALA A 14 -2.04 -1.52 -17.51
CA ALA A 14 -1.77 -2.81 -18.13
C ALA A 14 -1.04 -2.66 -19.48
N LEU A 15 -1.45 -1.69 -20.31
CA LEU A 15 -0.78 -1.41 -21.59
C LEU A 15 0.66 -0.90 -21.41
N VAL A 16 0.88 0.01 -20.45
CA VAL A 16 2.23 0.50 -20.15
C VAL A 16 3.12 -0.63 -19.62
N LEU A 17 2.64 -1.41 -18.65
CA LEU A 17 3.39 -2.54 -18.09
C LEU A 17 3.65 -3.62 -19.14
N GLY A 18 2.68 -3.91 -20.02
CA GLY A 18 2.82 -4.83 -21.13
C GLY A 18 3.87 -4.36 -22.14
N GLY A 19 3.85 -3.08 -22.52
CA GLY A 19 4.86 -2.52 -23.42
C GLY A 19 6.29 -2.59 -22.84
N ILE A 20 6.45 -2.31 -21.54
CA ILE A 20 7.74 -2.46 -20.85
C ILE A 20 8.15 -3.95 -20.78
N LEU A 21 7.20 -4.85 -20.56
CA LEU A 21 7.47 -6.28 -20.56
C LEU A 21 7.98 -6.76 -21.92
N SER A 22 7.31 -6.38 -23.01
CA SER A 22 7.74 -6.68 -24.39
C SER A 22 9.11 -6.06 -24.70
N PHE A 23 9.40 -4.86 -24.19
CA PHE A 23 10.73 -4.26 -24.31
C PHE A 23 11.82 -5.11 -23.65
N PHE A 24 11.63 -5.54 -22.39
CA PHE A 24 12.60 -6.43 -21.75
C PHE A 24 12.71 -7.78 -22.44
N TYR A 25 11.59 -8.34 -22.91
CA TYR A 25 11.61 -9.56 -23.71
C TYR A 25 12.42 -9.39 -25.00
N SER A 26 12.27 -8.27 -25.72
CA SER A 26 13.03 -8.01 -26.96
C SER A 26 14.55 -7.97 -26.76
N ILE A 27 15.02 -7.66 -25.53
CA ILE A 27 16.44 -7.61 -25.19
C ILE A 27 16.95 -8.98 -24.73
N PHE A 28 16.18 -9.68 -23.89
CA PHE A 28 16.66 -10.89 -23.20
C PHE A 28 16.10 -12.20 -23.76
N GLY A 29 15.06 -12.15 -24.60
CA GLY A 29 14.42 -13.32 -25.21
C GLY A 29 13.67 -14.24 -24.23
N ASN A 30 13.49 -13.84 -22.97
CA ASN A 30 12.90 -14.70 -21.93
C ASN A 30 11.90 -13.91 -21.07
N TYR A 31 10.64 -14.37 -21.03
CA TYR A 31 9.57 -13.70 -20.28
C TYR A 31 9.74 -13.80 -18.76
N GLY A 32 10.34 -14.87 -18.24
CA GLY A 32 10.64 -15.00 -16.82
C GLY A 32 11.59 -13.89 -16.34
N ILE A 33 12.68 -13.66 -17.08
CA ILE A 33 13.62 -12.57 -16.85
C ILE A 33 12.94 -11.21 -17.05
N ALA A 34 12.14 -11.06 -18.10
CA ALA A 34 11.40 -9.83 -18.36
C ALA A 34 10.46 -9.44 -17.21
N ILE A 35 9.75 -10.41 -16.61
CA ILE A 35 8.90 -10.19 -15.43
C ILE A 35 9.74 -9.73 -14.23
N ILE A 36 10.88 -10.37 -13.98
CA ILE A 36 11.78 -9.99 -12.87
C ILE A 36 12.29 -8.55 -13.05
N LEU A 37 12.76 -8.20 -14.25
CA LEU A 37 13.26 -6.86 -14.56
C LEU A 37 12.17 -5.80 -14.46
N LEU A 38 10.98 -6.08 -14.99
CA LEU A 38 9.81 -5.21 -14.82
C LEU A 38 9.51 -4.99 -13.34
N THR A 39 9.55 -6.05 -12.54
CA THR A 39 9.30 -5.97 -11.09
C THR A 39 10.32 -5.07 -10.40
N VAL A 40 11.61 -5.26 -10.71
CA VAL A 40 12.71 -4.46 -10.17
C VAL A 40 12.57 -3.00 -10.57
N LEU A 41 12.25 -2.70 -11.84
CA LEU A 41 12.03 -1.35 -12.32
C LEU A 41 10.90 -0.66 -11.56
N VAL A 42 9.74 -1.31 -11.45
CA VAL A 42 8.58 -0.75 -10.74
C VAL A 42 8.91 -0.53 -9.27
N ARG A 43 9.58 -1.49 -8.63
CA ARG A 43 10.02 -1.38 -7.24
C ARG A 43 11.04 -0.26 -7.03
N ALA A 44 11.96 -0.05 -7.97
CA ALA A 44 12.90 1.06 -7.95
C ALA A 44 12.17 2.42 -8.05
N CYS A 45 11.17 2.54 -8.91
CA CYS A 45 10.33 3.74 -9.00
C CYS A 45 9.55 4.01 -7.71
N LEU A 46 9.06 2.96 -7.03
CA LEU A 46 8.35 3.06 -5.76
C LEU A 46 9.26 3.16 -4.53
N HIS A 47 10.57 3.01 -4.70
CA HIS A 47 11.56 3.05 -3.63
C HIS A 47 11.43 4.25 -2.67
N PRO A 48 11.27 5.51 -3.12
CA PRO A 48 11.11 6.64 -2.19
C PRO A 48 9.85 6.52 -1.33
N LEU A 49 8.79 5.90 -1.85
CA LEU A 49 7.57 5.62 -1.10
C LEU A 49 7.80 4.49 -0.10
N SER A 50 8.40 3.37 -0.52
CA SER A 50 8.75 2.24 0.35
C SER A 50 9.64 2.68 1.52
N ARG A 51 10.64 3.53 1.28
CA ARG A 51 11.49 4.09 2.36
C ARG A 51 10.69 4.85 3.42
N LYS A 52 9.69 5.63 3.02
CA LYS A 52 8.81 6.35 3.95
C LYS A 52 7.97 5.37 4.77
N GLN A 53 7.43 4.32 4.14
CA GLN A 53 6.68 3.27 4.83
C GLN A 53 7.55 2.57 5.89
N VAL A 54 8.77 2.19 5.53
CA VAL A 54 9.69 1.50 6.43
C VAL A 54 10.05 2.34 7.65
N ARG A 55 10.36 3.64 7.44
CA ARG A 55 10.61 4.58 8.55
C ARG A 55 9.39 4.75 9.45
N GLY A 56 8.19 4.83 8.87
CA GLY A 56 6.93 4.87 9.61
C GLY A 56 6.75 3.62 10.48
N ALA A 57 7.01 2.43 9.93
CA ALA A 57 6.92 1.18 10.67
C ALA A 57 7.93 1.11 11.84
N GLN A 58 9.16 1.58 11.65
CA GLN A 58 10.15 1.68 12.73
C GLN A 58 9.69 2.63 13.84
N MET A 59 9.17 3.81 13.46
CA MET A 59 8.68 4.80 14.40
C MET A 59 7.50 4.29 15.23
N MET A 60 6.58 3.54 14.63
CA MET A 60 5.51 2.85 15.36
C MET A 60 6.07 1.86 16.38
N GLY A 61 7.14 1.14 16.03
CA GLY A 61 7.86 0.26 16.95
C GLY A 61 8.38 1.01 18.19
N PHE A 62 8.94 2.21 18.01
CA PHE A 62 9.46 3.03 19.11
C PHE A 62 8.37 3.67 19.97
N LEU A 63 7.22 4.02 19.38
CA LEU A 63 6.09 4.61 20.11
C LEU A 63 5.30 3.58 20.93
N LYS A 64 5.47 2.30 20.63
CA LYS A 64 4.71 1.21 21.23
C LYS A 64 4.73 1.15 22.76
N PRO A 65 5.85 1.37 23.47
CA PRO A 65 5.86 1.42 24.93
C PRO A 65 5.00 2.57 25.48
N GLN A 66 5.03 3.74 24.82
CA GLN A 66 4.21 4.90 25.21
C GLN A 66 2.72 4.63 24.93
N MET A 67 2.40 3.95 23.82
CA MET A 67 1.04 3.49 23.53
C MET A 67 0.54 2.48 24.58
N LYS A 68 1.39 1.56 25.04
CA LYS A 68 1.04 0.61 26.11
C LYS A 68 0.70 1.35 27.40
N ARG A 69 1.52 2.32 27.81
CA ARG A 69 1.25 3.16 29.00
C ARG A 69 -0.08 3.92 28.89
N ILE A 70 -0.42 4.44 27.71
CA ILE A 70 -1.72 5.08 27.46
C ILE A 70 -2.85 4.04 27.57
N GLY A 71 -2.66 2.86 26.97
CA GLY A 71 -3.60 1.75 27.05
C GLY A 71 -3.86 1.29 28.48
N ASP A 72 -2.81 1.20 29.31
CA ASP A 72 -2.92 0.78 30.71
C ASP A 72 -3.56 1.86 31.60
N LYS A 73 -3.31 3.15 31.32
CA LYS A 73 -3.85 4.27 32.09
C LYS A 73 -5.32 4.59 31.80
N TYR A 74 -5.78 4.29 30.58
CA TYR A 74 -7.13 4.63 30.10
C TYR A 74 -7.88 3.37 29.63
N LYS A 75 -7.77 2.24 30.34
CA LYS A 75 -8.44 0.98 29.99
C LYS A 75 -9.96 1.15 29.91
N ASP A 76 -10.53 1.88 30.86
CA ASP A 76 -11.98 2.04 31.00
C ASP A 76 -12.54 3.23 30.19
N ASP A 77 -11.68 4.01 29.52
CA ASP A 77 -12.07 5.18 28.74
C ASP A 77 -11.49 5.11 27.31
N PRO A 78 -12.17 4.41 26.40
CA PRO A 78 -11.71 4.24 25.02
C PRO A 78 -11.64 5.56 24.24
N GLN A 79 -12.48 6.54 24.57
CA GLN A 79 -12.43 7.86 23.93
C GLN A 79 -11.15 8.59 24.30
N LYS A 80 -10.81 8.64 25.60
CA LYS A 80 -9.59 9.28 26.09
C LYS A 80 -8.33 8.53 25.67
N LYS A 81 -8.38 7.20 25.58
CA LYS A 81 -7.32 6.38 24.99
C LYS A 81 -7.04 6.77 23.54
N SER A 82 -8.09 6.91 22.72
CA SER A 82 -7.97 7.31 21.31
C SER A 82 -7.37 8.71 21.18
N LEU A 83 -7.89 9.68 21.94
CA LEU A 83 -7.40 11.07 21.95
C LEU A 83 -5.91 11.15 22.34
N LYS A 84 -5.51 10.49 23.43
CA LYS A 84 -4.11 10.49 23.89
C LYS A 84 -3.17 9.78 22.92
N THR A 85 -3.64 8.74 22.25
CA THR A 85 -2.88 8.07 21.18
C THR A 85 -2.67 9.00 19.98
N GLN A 86 -3.70 9.78 19.61
CA GLN A 86 -3.58 10.77 18.54
C GLN A 86 -2.66 11.93 18.92
N GLU A 87 -2.74 12.43 20.15
CA GLU A 87 -1.80 13.44 20.69
C GLU A 87 -0.36 12.93 20.66
N LEU A 88 -0.14 11.68 21.05
CA LEU A 88 1.17 11.02 20.99
C LEU A 88 1.71 11.01 19.55
N PHE A 89 0.90 10.55 18.59
CA PHE A 89 1.29 10.57 17.17
C PHE A 89 1.59 11.99 16.68
N GLY A 90 0.79 12.98 17.09
CA GLY A 90 1.01 14.38 16.78
C GLY A 90 2.33 14.91 17.32
N LYS A 91 2.70 14.57 18.57
CA LYS A 91 3.94 14.99 19.23
C LYS A 91 5.19 14.61 18.42
N TYR A 92 5.20 13.41 17.86
CA TYR A 92 6.34 12.91 17.06
C TYR A 92 6.12 13.04 15.55
N GLY A 93 5.00 13.62 15.10
CA GLY A 93 4.70 13.79 13.68
C GLY A 93 4.44 12.48 12.94
N TYR A 94 3.98 11.44 13.64
CA TYR A 94 3.62 10.16 13.06
C TYR A 94 2.28 10.27 12.32
N ASN A 95 2.20 9.68 11.12
CA ASN A 95 0.94 9.52 10.40
C ASN A 95 0.63 8.01 10.22
N PRO A 96 -0.42 7.47 10.86
CA PRO A 96 -0.78 6.05 10.78
C PRO A 96 -1.12 5.57 9.36
N LEU A 97 -1.58 6.47 8.49
CA LEU A 97 -1.91 6.14 7.09
C LEU A 97 -0.67 5.95 6.21
N SER A 98 0.52 6.34 6.69
CA SER A 98 1.76 6.15 5.91
C SER A 98 2.08 4.66 5.69
N GLY A 99 1.50 3.76 6.51
CA GLY A 99 1.70 2.32 6.41
C GLY A 99 0.90 1.64 5.28
N CYS A 100 -0.29 2.14 4.96
CA CYS A 100 -1.16 1.57 3.92
C CYS A 100 -0.97 2.21 2.54
N LEU A 101 -0.29 3.36 2.47
CA LEU A 101 -0.03 4.09 1.22
C LEU A 101 0.58 3.22 0.10
N PRO A 102 1.59 2.36 0.33
CA PRO A 102 2.09 1.51 -0.74
C PRO A 102 1.12 0.43 -1.17
N VAL A 103 0.22 -0.08 -0.33
CA VAL A 103 -0.83 -1.02 -0.77
C VAL A 103 -1.72 -0.34 -1.82
N PHE A 104 -2.08 0.93 -1.58
CA PHE A 104 -2.91 1.69 -2.51
C PHE A 104 -2.29 1.83 -3.91
N PHE A 105 -0.97 2.07 -3.99
CA PHE A 105 -0.27 2.15 -5.27
C PHE A 105 0.07 0.77 -5.87
N GLN A 106 0.30 -0.23 -5.01
CA GLN A 106 0.65 -1.58 -5.41
C GLN A 106 -0.54 -2.31 -6.04
N MET A 107 -1.76 -2.07 -5.57
CA MET A 107 -2.96 -2.75 -6.07
C MET A 107 -3.19 -2.51 -7.57
N PRO A 108 -3.20 -1.26 -8.10
CA PRO A 108 -3.32 -1.00 -9.54
C PRO A 108 -2.19 -1.65 -10.37
N ILE A 109 -0.96 -1.63 -9.87
CA ILE A 109 0.21 -2.24 -10.53
C ILE A 109 0.02 -3.75 -10.63
N PHE A 110 -0.37 -4.38 -9.53
CA PHE A 110 -0.64 -5.82 -9.47
C PHE A 110 -1.73 -6.22 -10.46
N PHE A 111 -2.88 -5.52 -10.46
CA PHE A 111 -3.95 -5.82 -11.41
C PHE A 111 -3.53 -5.59 -12.85
N GLY A 112 -2.76 -4.52 -13.13
CA GLY A 112 -2.21 -4.26 -14.46
C GLY A 112 -1.30 -5.38 -14.94
N LEU A 113 -0.37 -5.84 -14.10
CA LEU A 113 0.52 -6.95 -14.43
C LEU A 113 -0.24 -8.27 -14.57
N TYR A 114 -1.15 -8.58 -13.65
CA TYR A 114 -1.98 -9.78 -13.71
C TYR A 114 -2.75 -9.85 -15.02
N ARG A 115 -3.41 -8.75 -15.41
CA ARG A 115 -4.12 -8.65 -16.69
C ARG A 115 -3.15 -8.79 -17.86
N SER A 116 -1.99 -8.14 -17.83
CA SER A 116 -0.98 -8.25 -18.89
C SER A 116 -0.55 -9.71 -19.09
N ILE A 117 -0.26 -10.45 -18.01
CA ILE A 117 0.15 -11.86 -18.09
C ILE A 117 -0.98 -12.75 -18.62
N MET A 118 -2.22 -12.52 -18.18
CA MET A 118 -3.37 -13.35 -18.59
C MET A 118 -3.81 -13.13 -20.04
N VAL A 119 -3.61 -11.91 -20.54
CA VAL A 119 -3.98 -11.51 -21.89
C VAL A 119 -2.93 -11.91 -22.92
N ASN A 120 -1.65 -11.81 -22.57
CA ASN A 120 -0.58 -12.10 -23.51
C ASN A 120 -0.59 -13.58 -23.86
N THR A 121 -0.99 -13.88 -25.09
CA THR A 121 -0.96 -15.23 -25.65
C THR A 121 0.47 -15.75 -25.75
N GLU A 122 1.44 -14.85 -25.91
CA GLU A 122 2.86 -15.17 -26.02
C GLU A 122 3.44 -15.80 -24.75
N LEU A 123 2.92 -15.48 -23.56
CA LEU A 123 3.39 -16.10 -22.31
C LEU A 123 2.90 -17.55 -22.12
N ARG A 124 1.98 -18.02 -22.97
CA ARG A 124 1.44 -19.39 -22.85
C ARG A 124 2.44 -20.37 -23.43
N GLY A 125 2.90 -21.30 -22.59
CA GLY A 125 3.87 -22.31 -22.99
C GLY A 125 5.32 -21.82 -23.01
N GLU A 126 5.57 -20.60 -22.52
CA GLU A 126 6.91 -20.08 -22.32
C GLU A 126 7.47 -20.53 -20.96
N PRO A 127 8.71 -21.06 -20.92
CA PRO A 127 9.35 -21.49 -19.69
C PRO A 127 9.92 -20.31 -18.89
N LEU A 128 10.07 -20.48 -17.57
CA LEU A 128 10.76 -19.51 -16.72
C LEU A 128 12.22 -19.33 -17.13
N LEU A 129 12.93 -20.43 -17.34
CA LEU A 129 14.32 -20.49 -17.82
C LEU A 129 14.46 -21.71 -18.72
N ASP A 130 15.38 -21.64 -19.67
CA ASP A 130 15.65 -22.75 -20.57
C ASP A 130 16.11 -23.98 -19.77
N GLY A 131 15.45 -25.12 -20.01
CA GLY A 131 15.69 -26.37 -19.27
C GLY A 131 14.85 -26.58 -18.01
N LEU A 132 14.04 -25.61 -17.57
CA LEU A 132 13.11 -25.78 -16.45
C LEU A 132 11.76 -26.36 -16.91
N ASN A 133 11.72 -27.69 -17.09
CA ASN A 133 10.50 -28.38 -17.55
C ASN A 133 9.30 -28.26 -16.59
N TRP A 134 9.55 -28.10 -15.29
CA TRP A 134 8.49 -27.96 -14.29
C TRP A 134 7.81 -26.58 -14.30
N CYS A 135 8.45 -25.57 -14.91
CA CYS A 135 7.89 -24.22 -15.04
C CYS A 135 7.86 -23.81 -16.52
N ALA A 136 7.34 -24.71 -17.36
CA ALA A 136 7.27 -24.53 -18.81
C ALA A 136 6.11 -23.63 -19.29
N ASN A 137 5.30 -23.08 -18.39
CA ASN A 137 4.17 -22.23 -18.75
C ASN A 137 3.96 -21.11 -17.74
N LEU A 138 4.42 -19.90 -18.06
CA LEU A 138 4.28 -18.71 -17.23
C LEU A 138 2.83 -18.25 -17.02
N ALA A 139 1.93 -18.61 -17.94
CA ALA A 139 0.50 -18.30 -17.85
C ALA A 139 -0.31 -19.33 -17.03
N GLY A 140 0.28 -20.47 -16.68
CA GLY A 140 -0.34 -21.54 -15.88
C GLY A 140 0.35 -21.76 -14.53
N PRO A 141 -0.22 -22.58 -13.63
CA PRO A 141 0.47 -23.00 -12.42
C PRO A 141 1.74 -23.80 -12.77
N ASP A 142 2.75 -23.74 -11.90
CA ASP A 142 3.94 -24.59 -12.04
C ASP A 142 3.63 -26.06 -11.70
N MET A 143 4.49 -26.99 -12.13
CA MET A 143 4.25 -28.43 -12.08
C MET A 143 5.53 -29.17 -11.68
N LEU A 144 6.01 -28.99 -10.43
CA LEU A 144 7.29 -29.55 -9.98
C LEU A 144 7.25 -31.08 -9.88
N VAL A 145 6.33 -31.63 -9.08
CA VAL A 145 6.25 -33.07 -8.83
C VAL A 145 4.84 -33.54 -9.06
N TYR A 146 4.66 -34.49 -9.98
CA TYR A 146 3.39 -35.17 -10.17
C TYR A 146 3.23 -36.28 -9.12
N TRP A 147 2.14 -36.26 -8.35
CA TRP A 147 1.89 -37.24 -7.28
C TRP A 147 0.71 -38.19 -7.57
N GLY A 148 0.15 -38.15 -8.78
CA GLY A 148 -0.84 -39.13 -9.26
C GLY A 148 -2.31 -38.73 -9.09
N GLU A 149 -3.15 -39.27 -9.99
CA GLU A 149 -4.61 -39.05 -10.03
C GLU A 149 -5.41 -39.83 -8.97
N GLN A 150 -4.81 -40.86 -8.36
CA GLN A 150 -5.45 -41.72 -7.35
C GLN A 150 -5.47 -41.10 -5.95
N SER A 151 -4.96 -39.88 -5.84
CA SER A 151 -4.84 -39.13 -4.60
C SER A 151 -6.21 -38.60 -4.12
N ALA A 152 -6.28 -38.17 -2.85
CA ALA A 152 -7.52 -37.70 -2.23
C ALA A 152 -8.22 -36.59 -3.05
N ILE A 153 -9.53 -36.39 -2.84
CA ILE A 153 -10.41 -35.48 -3.62
C ILE A 153 -9.84 -34.06 -3.80
N PHE A 154 -8.99 -33.58 -2.89
CA PHE A 154 -8.40 -32.23 -2.93
C PHE A 154 -7.10 -32.11 -3.75
N ILE A 155 -6.46 -33.23 -4.10
CA ILE A 155 -5.12 -33.31 -4.72
C ILE A 155 -5.10 -34.12 -6.04
N ASN A 156 -6.26 -34.49 -6.59
CA ASN A 156 -6.38 -35.06 -7.94
C ASN A 156 -6.65 -33.96 -9.01
N ARG A 157 -6.81 -34.29 -10.29
CA ARG A 157 -7.11 -33.31 -11.37
C ARG A 157 -8.30 -32.39 -11.10
N GLY A 158 -9.35 -32.92 -10.47
CA GLY A 158 -10.55 -32.15 -10.11
C GLY A 158 -10.40 -31.39 -8.79
N GLY A 159 -9.38 -31.73 -8.01
CA GLY A 159 -9.07 -31.17 -6.72
C GLY A 159 -8.55 -29.74 -6.80
N PHE A 160 -8.71 -29.02 -5.69
CA PHE A 160 -8.32 -27.61 -5.62
C PHE A 160 -6.82 -27.40 -5.86
N LEU A 161 -5.98 -28.28 -5.28
CA LEU A 161 -4.52 -28.23 -5.38
C LEU A 161 -3.99 -28.84 -6.70
N GLY A 162 -4.82 -29.58 -7.43
CA GLY A 162 -4.40 -30.29 -8.63
C GLY A 162 -3.46 -31.47 -8.33
N PRO A 163 -3.00 -32.20 -9.37
CA PRO A 163 -2.22 -33.42 -9.23
C PRO A 163 -0.69 -33.16 -9.15
N TYR A 164 -0.29 -31.90 -8.98
CA TYR A 164 1.10 -31.47 -8.97
C TYR A 164 1.45 -30.69 -7.70
N LEU A 165 2.67 -30.87 -7.22
CA LEU A 165 3.29 -30.00 -6.23
C LEU A 165 3.80 -28.73 -6.90
N ASN A 166 3.35 -27.58 -6.42
CA ASN A 166 3.77 -26.26 -6.87
C ASN A 166 4.87 -25.68 -5.96
N LEU A 167 6.06 -25.44 -6.50
CA LEU A 167 7.20 -24.86 -5.79
C LEU A 167 7.09 -23.33 -5.64
N LEU A 168 6.69 -22.61 -6.70
CA LEU A 168 6.70 -21.14 -6.69
C LEU A 168 5.69 -20.54 -5.69
N PRO A 169 4.44 -21.03 -5.59
CA PRO A 169 3.52 -20.71 -4.50
C PRO A 169 4.11 -20.92 -3.11
N MET A 170 4.79 -22.05 -2.87
CA MET A 170 5.40 -22.33 -1.57
C MET A 170 6.49 -21.31 -1.21
N ILE A 171 7.38 -20.99 -2.17
CA ILE A 171 8.40 -19.96 -1.97
C ILE A 171 7.75 -18.60 -1.71
N THR A 172 6.70 -18.26 -2.45
CA THR A 172 5.97 -17.00 -2.30
C THR A 172 5.37 -16.87 -0.89
N VAL A 173 4.71 -17.92 -0.40
CA VAL A 173 4.11 -17.96 0.94
C VAL A 173 5.19 -17.88 2.01
N ALA A 174 6.29 -18.63 1.86
CA ALA A 174 7.41 -18.58 2.79
C ALA A 174 8.01 -17.16 2.87
N LEU A 175 8.17 -16.48 1.72
CA LEU A 175 8.62 -15.09 1.67
C LEU A 175 7.63 -14.13 2.33
N PHE A 176 6.33 -14.29 2.10
CA PHE A 176 5.32 -13.47 2.77
C PHE A 176 5.30 -13.70 4.28
N MET A 177 5.47 -14.95 4.74
CA MET A 177 5.55 -15.27 6.16
C MET A 177 6.80 -14.66 6.79
N LEU A 178 7.93 -14.73 6.09
CA LEU A 178 9.18 -14.11 6.50
C LEU A 178 9.02 -12.59 6.61
N GLN A 179 8.45 -11.96 5.58
CA GLN A 179 8.14 -10.53 5.60
C GLN A 179 7.19 -10.16 6.73
N GLN A 180 6.12 -10.92 6.94
CA GLN A 180 5.19 -10.69 8.03
C GLN A 180 5.91 -10.78 9.38
N LYS A 181 6.80 -11.75 9.57
CA LYS A 181 7.60 -11.86 10.81
C LYS A 181 8.52 -10.65 11.00
N ILE A 182 9.10 -10.12 9.93
CA ILE A 182 10.01 -8.96 9.96
C ILE A 182 9.25 -7.64 10.16
N TYR A 183 8.07 -7.49 9.57
CA TYR A 183 7.29 -6.26 9.57
C TYR A 183 6.20 -6.22 10.65
N ALA A 184 5.85 -7.36 11.25
CA ALA A 184 4.90 -7.40 12.36
C ALA A 184 5.50 -6.68 13.57
N PRO A 185 4.80 -5.69 14.14
CA PRO A 185 5.20 -5.15 15.43
C PRO A 185 5.12 -6.27 16.49
N PRO A 186 5.99 -6.28 17.52
CA PRO A 186 5.85 -7.23 18.63
C PRO A 186 4.45 -7.10 19.25
N THR A 187 3.88 -8.10 19.89
CA THR A 187 2.52 -8.02 20.48
C THR A 187 2.55 -7.45 21.89
N THR A 188 1.71 -6.46 22.21
CA THR A 188 1.58 -5.97 23.62
C THR A 188 0.20 -6.15 24.22
N ASP A 189 -0.84 -6.34 23.40
CA ASP A 189 -2.24 -6.56 23.84
C ASP A 189 -2.76 -7.90 23.28
N ASP A 190 -3.64 -8.57 24.01
CA ASP A 190 -4.27 -9.85 23.61
C ASP A 190 -5.06 -9.71 22.31
N THR A 191 -5.72 -8.57 22.08
CA THR A 191 -6.40 -8.24 20.82
C THR A 191 -5.41 -8.17 19.63
N GLN A 192 -4.19 -7.68 19.86
CA GLN A 192 -3.16 -7.61 18.81
C GLN A 192 -2.57 -9.00 18.51
N GLN A 193 -2.47 -9.88 19.52
CA GLN A 193 -2.07 -11.27 19.32
C GLN A 193 -3.09 -12.01 18.46
N MET A 194 -4.38 -11.82 18.73
CA MET A 194 -5.46 -12.43 17.94
C MET A 194 -5.41 -11.95 16.48
N ALA A 195 -5.22 -10.64 16.25
CA ALA A 195 -5.06 -10.10 14.90
C ALA A 195 -3.84 -10.69 14.17
N GLN A 196 -2.71 -10.93 14.87
CA GLN A 196 -1.54 -11.57 14.26
C GLN A 196 -1.76 -13.04 13.93
N LYS A 197 -2.43 -13.80 14.81
CA LYS A 197 -2.81 -15.19 14.54
C LYS A 197 -3.75 -15.28 13.34
N MET A 198 -4.74 -14.38 13.27
CA MET A 198 -5.65 -14.26 12.13
C MET A 198 -4.90 -13.95 10.83
N MET A 199 -3.95 -12.99 10.85
CA MET A 199 -3.13 -12.70 9.67
C MET A 199 -2.27 -13.88 9.22
N LYS A 200 -1.68 -14.63 10.16
CA LYS A 200 -0.91 -15.86 9.83
C LYS A 200 -1.80 -16.93 9.20
N PHE A 201 -3.00 -17.14 9.75
CA PHE A 201 -3.97 -18.09 9.19
C PHE A 201 -4.43 -17.67 7.78
N MET A 202 -4.77 -16.39 7.61
CA MET A 202 -5.14 -15.82 6.31
C MET A 202 -4.03 -16.03 5.28
N MET A 203 -2.76 -15.87 5.68
CA MET A 203 -1.62 -16.09 4.79
C MET A 203 -1.43 -17.56 4.41
N LEU A 204 -1.64 -18.49 5.34
CA LEU A 204 -1.62 -19.92 5.05
C LEU A 204 -2.75 -20.32 4.07
N PHE A 205 -3.96 -19.80 4.32
CA PHE A 205 -5.11 -20.00 3.44
C PHE A 205 -4.87 -19.42 2.05
N MET A 206 -4.32 -18.21 1.96
CA MET A 206 -3.92 -17.60 0.69
C MET A 206 -2.84 -18.43 -0.01
N GLY A 207 -1.96 -19.08 0.75
CA GLY A 207 -0.96 -19.99 0.22
C GLY A 207 -1.54 -21.21 -0.47
N ILE A 208 -2.61 -21.79 0.07
CA ILE A 208 -3.36 -22.85 -0.59
C ILE A 208 -3.97 -22.32 -1.90
N MET A 209 -4.54 -21.11 -1.89
CA MET A 209 -5.11 -20.48 -3.09
C MET A 209 -4.08 -20.21 -4.20
N PHE A 210 -2.82 -19.97 -3.83
CA PHE A 210 -1.75 -19.70 -4.80
C PHE A 210 -1.38 -20.91 -5.67
N PHE A 211 -1.80 -22.13 -5.31
CA PHE A 211 -1.62 -23.32 -6.17
C PHE A 211 -2.39 -23.23 -7.49
N ARG A 212 -3.41 -22.35 -7.60
CA ARG A 212 -4.13 -22.11 -8.86
C ARG A 212 -3.65 -20.88 -9.62
N VAL A 213 -2.69 -20.15 -9.06
CA VAL A 213 -2.19 -18.90 -9.62
C VAL A 213 -1.11 -19.19 -10.67
N ALA A 214 -1.09 -18.38 -11.73
CA ALA A 214 -0.07 -18.48 -12.76
C ALA A 214 1.35 -18.29 -12.18
N SER A 215 2.30 -19.10 -12.64
CA SER A 215 3.69 -19.09 -12.20
C SER A 215 4.37 -17.74 -12.45
N GLY A 216 4.05 -17.06 -13.55
CA GLY A 216 4.50 -15.69 -13.84
C GLY A 216 4.14 -14.68 -12.75
N LEU A 217 2.96 -14.83 -12.14
CA LEU A 217 2.53 -13.99 -11.02
C LEU A 217 3.28 -14.34 -9.73
N CYS A 218 3.57 -15.62 -9.51
CA CYS A 218 4.40 -16.05 -8.37
C CYS A 218 5.83 -15.51 -8.51
N ILE A 219 6.43 -15.54 -9.70
CA ILE A 219 7.75 -14.96 -9.97
C ILE A 219 7.76 -13.47 -9.66
N TYR A 220 6.73 -12.74 -10.08
CA TYR A 220 6.55 -11.34 -9.70
C TYR A 220 6.55 -11.18 -8.18
N PHE A 221 5.75 -11.95 -7.44
CA PHE A 221 5.69 -11.83 -5.98
C PHE A 221 7.03 -12.17 -5.31
N ILE A 222 7.75 -13.17 -5.80
CA ILE A 222 9.07 -13.56 -5.31
C ILE A 222 10.09 -12.42 -5.54
N ALA A 223 10.19 -11.91 -6.76
CA ALA A 223 11.10 -10.81 -7.10
C ALA A 223 10.78 -9.54 -6.29
N SER A 224 9.49 -9.20 -6.22
CA SER A 224 8.94 -8.07 -5.47
C SER A 224 9.23 -8.18 -3.97
N SER A 225 9.12 -9.40 -3.42
CA SER A 225 9.38 -9.65 -2.01
C SER A 225 10.86 -9.63 -1.66
N THR A 226 11.67 -10.20 -2.55
CA THR A 226 13.13 -10.21 -2.44
C THR A 226 13.66 -8.78 -2.44
N TRP A 227 13.16 -7.94 -3.36
CA TRP A 227 13.47 -6.51 -3.37
C TRP A 227 13.11 -5.83 -2.04
N GLY A 228 11.91 -6.05 -1.50
CA GLY A 228 11.50 -5.47 -0.23
C GLY A 228 12.38 -5.88 0.96
N LEU A 229 12.86 -7.12 0.97
CA LEU A 229 13.82 -7.60 1.97
C LEU A 229 15.20 -6.94 1.79
N LEU A 230 15.66 -6.79 0.54
CA LEU A 230 16.89 -6.07 0.22
C LEU A 230 16.83 -4.60 0.65
N GLU A 231 15.74 -3.89 0.32
CA GLU A 231 15.51 -2.50 0.75
C GLU A 231 15.57 -2.37 2.27
N ARG A 232 14.94 -3.31 2.98
CA ARG A 232 14.95 -3.32 4.44
C ARG A 232 16.35 -3.51 5.00
N LYS A 233 17.18 -4.36 4.39
CA LYS A 233 18.57 -4.59 4.81
C LYS A 233 19.47 -3.38 4.52
N MET A 234 19.19 -2.63 3.46
CA MET A 234 19.95 -1.42 3.08
C MET A 234 19.63 -0.19 3.94
N LEU A 235 18.50 -0.18 4.66
CA LEU A 235 18.11 0.97 5.48
C LEU A 235 18.91 1.03 6.80
N PRO A 236 19.40 2.22 7.20
CA PRO A 236 20.15 2.37 8.43
C PRO A 236 19.31 1.96 9.64
N LYS A 237 19.92 1.22 10.55
CA LYS A 237 19.32 0.88 11.84
C LYS A 237 19.42 2.11 12.75
N VAL A 238 18.34 2.43 13.43
CA VAL A 238 18.36 3.46 14.48
C VAL A 238 18.99 2.82 15.71
N SER A 239 20.16 3.31 16.12
CA SER A 239 20.92 2.79 17.26
C SER A 239 20.29 3.15 18.61
N ASP A 240 19.80 4.38 18.73
CA ASP A 240 19.13 4.90 19.91
C ASP A 240 17.70 5.38 19.56
N PRO A 241 16.68 4.56 19.89
CA PRO A 241 15.28 4.92 19.70
C PRO A 241 14.83 6.17 20.45
N ASP A 242 15.33 6.41 21.66
CA ASP A 242 14.86 7.49 22.51
C ASP A 242 15.43 8.84 22.02
N ALA A 243 16.73 8.90 21.73
CA ALA A 243 17.35 10.07 21.10
C ALA A 243 16.69 10.41 19.74
N TYR A 244 16.30 9.39 18.97
CA TYR A 244 15.57 9.59 17.72
C TYR A 244 14.17 10.20 17.94
N LEU A 245 13.42 9.71 18.94
CA LEU A 245 12.12 10.27 19.28
C LEU A 245 12.21 11.70 19.80
N GLU A 246 13.24 12.03 20.58
CA GLU A 246 13.50 13.39 21.07
C GLU A 246 13.78 14.36 19.91
N ALA A 247 14.69 13.99 19.01
CA ALA A 247 14.99 14.80 17.83
C ALA A 247 13.74 15.04 16.94
N LEU A 248 12.85 14.05 16.83
CA LEU A 248 11.57 14.21 16.12
C LEU A 248 10.60 15.13 16.84
N ALA A 249 10.51 15.03 18.16
CA ALA A 249 9.67 15.90 18.97
C ALA A 249 10.14 17.36 18.89
N GLU A 250 11.46 17.60 18.94
CA GLU A 250 12.05 18.92 18.72
C GLU A 250 11.76 19.44 17.31
N LYS A 251 11.95 18.60 16.29
CA LYS A 251 11.66 18.97 14.90
C LYS A 251 10.20 19.35 14.70
N GLN A 252 9.27 18.69 15.39
CA GLN A 252 7.84 19.06 15.34
C GLN A 252 7.52 20.31 16.14
N LYS A 253 8.16 20.52 17.28
CA LYS A 253 8.04 21.75 18.06
C LYS A 253 8.52 22.97 17.24
N ASN A 254 9.61 22.81 16.50
CA ASN A 254 10.20 23.85 15.64
C ASN A 254 9.46 24.03 14.29
N LYS A 255 8.57 23.11 13.94
CA LYS A 255 7.79 23.20 12.70
C LYS A 255 6.73 24.30 12.88
N LYS A 256 7.00 25.50 12.36
CA LYS A 256 6.02 26.59 12.28
C LYS A 256 4.69 26.02 11.75
N LYS A 257 3.63 26.07 12.56
CA LYS A 257 2.28 25.61 12.19
C LYS A 257 1.84 26.41 10.96
N LYS A 258 1.99 25.85 9.76
CA LYS A 258 1.32 26.39 8.58
C LYS A 258 -0.19 26.26 8.83
N PRO A 259 -0.99 27.32 8.67
CA PRO A 259 -2.43 27.23 8.85
C PRO A 259 -2.97 26.17 7.89
N GLY A 260 -3.59 25.13 8.45
CA GLY A 260 -4.16 24.02 7.69
C GLY A 260 -5.23 24.50 6.71
N PHE A 261 -5.49 23.71 5.66
CA PHE A 261 -6.48 24.04 4.63
C PHE A 261 -7.85 24.45 5.22
N MET A 262 -8.31 23.74 6.25
CA MET A 262 -9.54 24.09 6.98
C MET A 262 -9.47 25.44 7.70
N HIS A 263 -8.32 25.81 8.27
CA HIS A 263 -8.14 27.13 8.89
C HIS A 263 -8.14 28.24 7.83
N ARG A 264 -7.55 27.97 6.65
CA ARG A 264 -7.61 28.90 5.51
C ARG A 264 -9.02 29.03 4.94
N MET A 265 -9.76 27.94 4.84
CA MET A 265 -11.17 27.96 4.41
C MET A 265 -12.06 28.69 5.41
N ALA A 266 -11.86 28.48 6.72
CA ALA A 266 -12.55 29.21 7.77
C ALA A 266 -12.24 30.72 7.71
N GLN A 267 -10.96 31.08 7.55
CA GLN A 267 -10.55 32.48 7.37
C GLN A 267 -11.13 33.10 6.09
N MET A 268 -11.17 32.36 4.98
CA MET A 268 -11.78 32.83 3.73
C MET A 268 -13.29 33.01 3.87
N ALA A 269 -13.99 32.07 4.53
CA ALA A 269 -15.42 32.18 4.80
C ALA A 269 -15.73 33.36 5.75
N GLU A 270 -14.89 33.58 6.77
CA GLU A 270 -15.04 34.69 7.70
C GLU A 270 -14.69 36.05 7.05
N GLN A 271 -13.69 36.09 6.17
CA GLN A 271 -13.39 37.25 5.33
C GLN A 271 -14.52 37.56 4.34
N GLN A 272 -15.11 36.54 3.69
CA GLN A 272 -16.29 36.72 2.84
C GLN A 272 -17.47 37.28 3.62
N LYS A 273 -17.76 36.75 4.82
CA LYS A 273 -18.82 37.29 5.70
C LYS A 273 -18.54 38.74 6.10
N ARG A 274 -17.30 39.09 6.43
CA ARG A 274 -16.90 40.48 6.75
C ARG A 274 -17.01 41.43 5.56
N GLN A 275 -16.71 40.96 4.35
CA GLN A 275 -16.89 41.75 3.13
C GLN A 275 -18.38 41.96 2.80
N GLN A 276 -19.22 40.93 2.95
CA GLN A 276 -20.67 41.04 2.79
C GLN A 276 -21.32 41.97 3.82
N ALA A 277 -20.89 41.91 5.09
CA ALA A 277 -21.38 42.80 6.14
C ALA A 277 -21.00 44.28 5.87
N LYS A 278 -19.78 44.54 5.37
CA LYS A 278 -19.35 45.89 4.98
C LYS A 278 -20.08 46.41 3.73
N GLY A 279 -20.39 45.55 2.77
CA GLY A 279 -21.20 45.90 1.59
C GLY A 279 -22.62 46.32 1.98
N GLY A 280 -23.29 45.52 2.83
CA GLY A 280 -24.66 45.80 3.28
C GLY A 280 -24.80 47.06 4.15
N ASP A 281 -23.77 47.39 4.95
CA ASP A 281 -23.77 48.61 5.79
C ASP A 281 -23.54 49.88 4.94
N ASN A 282 -22.75 49.78 3.87
CA ASN A 282 -22.52 50.88 2.94
C ASN A 282 -23.76 51.15 2.07
N ASP A 283 -24.48 50.11 1.67
CA ASP A 283 -25.74 50.24 0.94
C ASP A 283 -26.87 50.78 1.83
N ARG A 284 -26.93 50.37 3.11
CA ARG A 284 -27.84 50.97 4.10
C ARG A 284 -27.56 52.45 4.33
N ARG A 285 -26.28 52.86 4.44
CA ARG A 285 -25.90 54.27 4.55
C ARG A 285 -26.32 55.08 3.32
N LYS A 286 -26.06 54.57 2.11
CA LYS A 286 -26.49 55.23 0.86
C LYS A 286 -28.02 55.35 0.75
N GLN A 287 -28.78 54.34 1.17
CA GLN A 287 -30.24 54.43 1.21
C GLN A 287 -30.75 55.47 2.22
N LEU A 288 -30.15 55.53 3.42
CA LEU A 288 -30.49 56.53 4.44
C LEU A 288 -30.18 57.96 3.97
N ASP A 289 -29.06 58.16 3.28
CA ASP A 289 -28.68 59.46 2.72
C ASP A 289 -29.61 59.87 1.57
N ASN A 290 -30.00 58.94 0.68
CA ASN A 290 -31.00 59.20 -0.35
C ASN A 290 -32.38 59.54 0.22
N LEU A 291 -32.81 58.87 1.30
CA LEU A 291 -34.06 59.17 2.02
C LEU A 291 -34.05 60.57 2.65
N LYS A 292 -32.92 60.97 3.25
CA LYS A 292 -32.73 62.32 3.80
C LYS A 292 -32.66 63.40 2.71
N GLY A 293 -32.01 63.11 1.59
CA GLY A 293 -31.95 63.99 0.42
C GLY A 293 -33.33 64.23 -0.20
N ASN A 294 -34.14 63.19 -0.34
CA ASN A 294 -35.51 63.31 -0.88
C ASN A 294 -36.46 64.06 0.06
N ARG A 295 -36.30 63.95 1.38
CA ARG A 295 -37.09 64.74 2.35
C ARG A 295 -36.77 66.23 2.31
N ARG A 296 -35.54 66.62 1.96
CA ARG A 296 -35.15 68.03 1.81
C ARG A 296 -35.64 68.67 0.51
N ARG A 297 -35.94 67.89 -0.52
CA ARG A 297 -36.48 68.38 -1.81
C ARG A 297 -38.02 68.52 -1.84
N ARG A 298 -38.73 68.01 -0.82
CA ARG A 298 -40.20 68.05 -0.72
C ARG A 298 -40.73 69.13 0.26
N ARG A 299 -39.87 70.01 0.75
CA ARG A 299 -40.21 71.25 1.46
C ARG A 299 -39.74 72.41 0.63
#